data_AF-A0A9D7ICH9-F1
#
_entry.id   AF-A0A9D7ICH9-F1
#
_cell.length_a   1.000
_cell.length_b   1.000
_cell.length_c   1.000
_cell.angle_alpha   90.00
_cell.angle_beta   90.00
_cell.angle_gamma   90.00
#
_symmetry.space_group_name_H-M   'P 1'
#
loop_
_entity.id
_entity.type
_entity.pdbx_description
1 polymer ?
#
loop_
_entity_poly.entity_id
_entity_poly.type
_entity_poly.pdbx_seq_one_letter_code
_entity_poly.pdbx_strand_id
1 'polypeptide(L)' 'MFQDEARFGRMVRIRKCWAMVPERPVVNNGYEREFVYVYGAVSPLQGDLDWMICRQMNTSHMSEFLSQVSEAQ' A
#
# COMPACT_ATOMS: atom_id res chain seq x y z
N MET A 1 6.05 -12.86 -15.98
CA MET A 1 5.90 -12.19 -14.67
C MET A 1 4.43 -11.98 -14.35
N PHE A 2 4.08 -12.05 -13.07
CA PHE A 2 2.77 -11.67 -12.52
C PHE A 2 2.93 -10.33 -11.80
N GLN A 3 2.08 -9.36 -12.10
CA GLN A 3 2.12 -8.03 -11.51
C GLN A 3 0.90 -7.80 -10.61
N ASP A 4 1.08 -7.07 -9.51
CA ASP A 4 0.00 -6.54 -8.67
C ASP A 4 0.37 -5.14 -8.11
N GLU A 5 -0.66 -4.40 -7.69
CA GLU A 5 -0.52 -3.11 -7.03
C GLU A 5 -1.06 -3.13 -5.60
N ALA A 6 -0.27 -2.61 -4.66
CA ALA A 6 -0.67 -2.47 -3.28
C ALA A 6 -0.66 -0.99 -2.84
N ARG A 7 -1.61 -0.63 -1.98
CA ARG A 7 -1.69 0.70 -1.36
C ARG A 7 -1.49 0.61 0.14
N PHE A 8 -0.50 1.31 0.64
CA PHE A 8 -0.19 1.45 2.05
C PHE A 8 -0.55 2.85 2.53
N GLY A 9 -1.18 2.96 3.68
CA GLY A 9 -1.50 4.25 4.29
C GLY A 9 -1.97 4.06 5.71
N ARG A 10 -2.07 5.18 6.44
CA ARG A 10 -2.40 5.15 7.86
C ARG A 10 -3.90 4.93 8.06
N MET A 11 -4.30 3.66 8.12
CA MET A 11 -5.66 3.27 8.46
C MET A 11 -5.79 3.02 9.97
N VAL A 12 -6.43 3.94 10.69
CA VAL A 12 -6.74 3.74 12.10
C VAL A 12 -7.87 2.72 12.24
N ARG A 13 -7.60 1.62 12.94
CA ARG A 13 -8.64 0.68 13.37
C ARG A 13 -9.03 1.00 14.79
N ILE A 14 -10.22 1.59 14.96
CA ILE A 14 -10.77 1.85 16.29
C ILE A 14 -11.04 0.51 16.98
N ARG A 15 -10.51 0.35 18.19
CA ARG A 15 -10.71 -0.83 19.04
C ARG A 15 -11.64 -0.49 20.19
N LYS A 16 -12.36 -1.50 20.70
CA LYS A 16 -13.18 -1.34 21.90
C LYS A 16 -12.25 -1.10 23.10
N CYS A 17 -12.53 -0.05 23.87
CA CYS A 17 -11.91 0.21 25.17
C CYS A 17 -13.01 0.23 26.25
N TRP A 18 -12.61 -0.06 27.48
CA TRP A 18 -13.49 0.02 28.64
C TRP A 18 -13.55 1.47 29.15
N ALA A 19 -14.71 1.88 29.66
CA ALA A 19 -14.91 3.15 30.33
C ALA A 19 -15.86 2.95 31.53
N MET A 20 -15.72 3.81 32.53
CA MET A 20 -16.53 3.76 33.75
C MET A 20 -17.89 4.41 33.49
N VAL A 21 -18.97 3.89 34.07
CA VAL A 21 -20.30 4.51 33.95
C VAL A 21 -20.29 5.86 34.68
N PRO A 22 -20.81 6.97 34.09
CA PRO A 22 -21.59 7.09 32.86
C PRO A 22 -20.79 7.52 31.60
N GLU A 23 -19.47 7.44 31.62
CA GLU A 23 -18.61 7.95 30.55
C GLU A 23 -18.64 7.08 29.30
N ARG A 24 -18.79 7.72 28.13
CA ARG A 24 -18.65 7.08 26.83
C ARG A 24 -17.25 7.36 26.28
N PRO A 25 -16.44 6.32 25.99
CA PRO A 25 -15.12 6.55 25.42
C PRO A 25 -15.25 7.05 23.99
N VAL A 26 -14.62 8.19 23.71
CA VAL A 26 -14.54 8.79 22.37
C VAL A 26 -13.12 8.63 21.88
N VAL A 27 -12.96 7.99 20.72
CA VAL A 27 -11.65 7.83 20.07
C VAL A 27 -11.69 8.62 18.77
N ASN A 28 -10.77 9.57 18.64
CA ASN A 28 -10.62 10.32 17.40
C ASN A 28 -10.20 9.36 16.29
N ASN A 29 -10.93 9.42 15.17
CA ASN A 29 -10.56 8.70 13.97
C ASN A 29 -9.39 9.43 13.31
N GLY A 30 -8.14 9.06 13.65
CA GLY A 30 -6.91 9.64 13.08
C GLY A 30 -6.63 9.22 11.63
N TYR A 31 -7.68 9.05 10.83
CA TYR A 31 -7.59 8.61 9.45
C TYR A 31 -6.92 9.68 8.58
N GLU A 32 -5.71 9.40 8.12
CA GLU A 32 -5.01 10.23 7.14
C GLU A 32 -5.11 9.59 5.76
N ARG A 33 -5.50 10.39 4.76
CA ARG A 33 -5.62 9.95 3.35
C ARG A 33 -4.30 10.06 2.59
N GLU A 34 -3.20 9.92 3.31
CA GLU A 34 -1.87 9.84 2.72
C GLU A 34 -1.54 8.39 2.45
N PHE A 35 -1.31 8.10 1.17
CA PHE A 35 -1.06 6.75 0.69
C PHE A 35 0.24 6.71 -0.09
N VAL A 36 0.94 5.59 0.09
CA VAL A 36 2.07 5.17 -0.69
C VAL A 36 1.63 3.95 -1.49
N TYR A 37 1.95 3.92 -2.77
CA TYR A 37 1.61 2.84 -3.68
C TYR A 37 2.85 2.03 -3.98
N VAL A 38 2.66 0.73 -4.17
CA VAL A 38 3.72 -0.21 -4.50
C VAL A 38 3.26 -1.01 -5.69
N TYR A 39 4.09 -1.02 -6.74
CA TYR A 39 4.01 -1.96 -7.84
C TYR A 39 4.92 -3.13 -7.51
N GLY A 40 4.45 -4.36 -7.72
CA GLY A 40 5.24 -5.57 -7.55
C GLY A 40 5.04 -6.51 -8.72
N ALA A 41 6.13 -7.07 -9.22
CA ALA A 41 6.13 -8.10 -10.26
C ALA A 41 6.96 -9.30 -9.79
N VAL A 42 6.42 -10.51 -9.94
CA VAL A 42 7.07 -11.76 -9.53
C VAL A 42 7.18 -12.70 -10.73
N SER A 43 8.33 -13.36 -10.88
CA SER A 43 8.51 -14.48 -11.80
C SER A 43 8.63 -15.80 -11.01
N PRO A 44 7.55 -16.59 -10.84
CA PRO A 44 7.59 -17.81 -10.05
C PRO A 44 8.56 -18.87 -10.59
N LEU A 45 8.87 -18.81 -11.89
CA LEU A 45 9.78 -19.75 -12.55
C LEU A 45 11.25 -19.40 -12.30
N GLN A 46 11.59 -18.11 -12.22
CA GLN A 46 12.97 -17.64 -12.03
C GLN A 46 13.28 -17.29 -10.57
N GLY A 47 12.25 -17.04 -9.76
CA GLY A 47 12.38 -16.59 -8.38
C GLY A 47 12.60 -15.08 -8.23
N ASP A 48 12.49 -14.31 -9.32
CA ASP A 48 12.74 -12.87 -9.34
C ASP A 48 11.54 -12.07 -8.84
N LEU A 49 11.84 -10.97 -8.16
CA LEU A 49 10.88 -10.01 -7.61
C LEU A 49 11.36 -8.59 -7.93
N ASP A 50 10.59 -7.89 -8.75
CA ASP A 50 10.76 -6.47 -9.05
C ASP A 50 9.69 -5.66 -8.34
N TRP A 51 10.07 -4.53 -7.75
CA TRP A 51 9.12 -3.66 -7.07
C TRP A 51 9.50 -2.19 -7.19
N MET A 52 8.49 -1.32 -7.11
CA MET A 52 8.66 0.13 -7.17
C MET A 52 7.66 0.82 -6.24
N ILE A 53 8.14 1.77 -5.44
CA ILE A 53 7.31 2.60 -4.55
C ILE A 53 7.04 3.94 -5.22
N CYS A 54 5.78 4.39 -5.24
CA CYS A 54 5.42 5.72 -5.71
C CYS A 54 4.42 6.42 -4.78
N ARG A 55 4.37 7.75 -4.85
CA ARG A 55 3.40 8.56 -4.10
C ARG A 55 2.02 8.63 -4.77
N GLN A 56 1.95 8.32 -6.06
CA GLN A 56 0.75 8.45 -6.86
C GLN A 56 0.67 7.31 -7.87
N MET A 57 -0.49 6.68 -7.93
CA MET A 57 -0.80 5.68 -8.94
C MET A 57 -1.30 6.40 -10.19
N ASN A 58 -0.45 6.48 -11.21
CA ASN A 58 -0.78 7.09 -12.50
C ASN A 58 -0.10 6.31 -13.63
N THR A 59 -0.48 6.64 -14.86
CA THR A 59 0.05 5.96 -16.05
C THR A 59 1.55 6.20 -16.25
N SER A 60 2.08 7.35 -15.83
CA SER A 60 3.51 7.65 -16.00
C SER A 60 4.39 6.74 -15.14
N HIS A 61 4.04 6.56 -13.86
CA HIS A 61 4.76 5.65 -12.96
C HIS A 61 4.56 4.19 -13.38
N MET A 62 3.37 3.82 -13.91
CA MET A 62 3.18 2.48 -14.46
C MET A 62 4.12 2.20 -15.65
N SER A 63 4.26 3.16 -16.58
CA SER A 63 5.18 3.00 -17.71
C SER A 63 6.65 2.90 -17.25
N GLU A 64 7.04 3.66 -16.24
CA GLU A 64 8.36 3.59 -15.63
C GLU A 64 8.63 2.20 -15.00
N PHE A 65 7.65 1.67 -14.25
CA PHE A 65 7.72 0.34 -13.67
C PHE A 65 7.85 -0.76 -14.73
N LEU A 66 7.06 -0.69 -15.80
CA LEU A 66 7.13 -1.66 -16.89
C LEU A 66 8.47 -1.59 -17.64
N SER A 67 9.07 -0.39 -17.77
CA SER A 67 10.42 -0.24 -18.31
C SER A 67 11.45 -0.94 -17.42
N GLN A 68 11.39 -0.71 -16.11
CA GLN A 68 12.28 -1.37 -15.14
C GLN A 68 12.15 -2.89 -15.21
N VAL A 69 10.92 -3.41 -15.21
CA VAL A 69 10.65 -4.85 -15.31
C VAL A 69 11.16 -5.44 -16.62
N SER A 70 11.08 -4.70 -17.73
CA SER A 70 11.60 -5.13 -19.02
C SER A 70 13.13 -5.13 -19.08
N GLU A 71 13.81 -4.29 -18.31
CA GLU A 71 15.28 -4.26 -18.23
C GLU A 71 15.85 -5.32 -17.28
N ALA A 72 15.08 -5.71 -16.27
CA ALA A 72 15.45 -6.74 -15.31
C ALA A 72 15.29 -8.18 -15.84
N GLN A 73 14.60 -8.35 -16.98
CA GLN A 73 14.31 -9.65 -17.62
C GLN A 73 15.32 -10.00 -18.72
#